data_AF-A0A9P8KZ15-F1
#
_entry.id   AF-A0A9P8KZ15-F1
#
_cell.length_a   1.000
_cell.length_b   1.000
_cell.length_c   1.000
_cell.angle_alpha   90.00
_cell.angle_beta   90.00
_cell.angle_gamma   90.00
#
_symmetry.space_group_name_H-M   'P 1'
#
loop_
_entity.id
_entity.type
_entity.pdbx_description
1 polymer ?
#
loop_
_entity_poly.entity_id
_entity_poly.type
_entity_poly.pdbx_seq_one_letter_code
_entity_poly.pdbx_strand_id
1 'polypeptide(L)'
;MSYFSRPLLVLGASLFMQSAVKHILTQGDSLLIATFSSLQDQGIYALASNYGSLIARMLFQPIEESSRNLFAKMLSSTTKGKKPDASKVQSAANVLADIIRLYVLISIVAAAIGPGVAPVLLRIFAGSRWMSVGAGAVLSTYCYYIPLLALNGVTEAFISSVATSAELHQQSAWMSVFSLGFAGAGYVFLQVLGWGAQGLVWANFANMALRILWSTYFIAGYLRRNGGSLELSGMLPRAGSVAAGILAWSALAQQKEKFTGEISDVIRCGVVGGVLLLLL
;
A
#
# COMPACT_ATOMS: atom_id res chain seq x y z
N MET A 1 35.81 41.84 -8.76
CA MET A 1 34.44 41.31 -8.73
C MET A 1 34.50 39.80 -8.47
N SER A 2 34.49 39.38 -7.20
CA SER A 2 34.28 37.97 -6.82
C SER A 2 32.93 37.91 -6.11
N TYR A 3 31.85 37.91 -6.89
CA TYR A 3 30.47 38.04 -6.38
C TYR A 3 29.98 36.81 -5.58
N PHE A 4 30.75 35.71 -5.56
CA PHE A 4 30.44 34.53 -4.76
C PHE A 4 31.54 34.27 -3.74
N SER A 5 31.18 34.20 -2.46
CA SER A 5 32.11 33.77 -1.43
C SER A 5 32.31 32.24 -1.53
N ARG A 6 33.56 31.81 -1.64
CA ARG A 6 33.92 30.38 -1.71
C ARG A 6 33.30 29.53 -0.58
N PRO A 7 33.21 30.01 0.68
CA PRO A 7 32.55 29.26 1.75
C PRO A 7 31.05 29.03 1.51
N LEU A 8 30.33 30.02 0.96
CA LEU A 8 28.92 29.85 0.60
C LEU A 8 28.73 28.90 -0.58
N LEU A 9 29.66 28.90 -1.55
CA LEU A 9 29.64 27.92 -2.64
C LEU A 9 29.86 26.49 -2.14
N VAL A 10 30.81 26.27 -1.23
CA VAL A 10 31.07 24.93 -0.66
C VAL A 10 29.90 24.45 0.20
N LEU A 11 29.32 25.33 1.02
CA LEU A 11 28.14 25.01 1.82
C LEU A 11 26.92 24.74 0.92
N GLY A 12 26.68 25.59 -0.07
CA GLY A 12 25.60 25.44 -1.03
C GLY A 12 25.73 24.16 -1.86
N ALA A 13 26.94 23.83 -2.33
CA ALA A 13 27.21 22.57 -3.02
C ALA A 13 26.99 21.36 -2.12
N SER A 14 27.38 21.43 -0.84
CA SER A 14 27.17 20.35 0.13
C SER A 14 25.68 20.12 0.40
N LEU A 15 24.92 21.20 0.64
CA LEU A 15 23.48 21.16 0.85
C LEU A 15 22.72 20.70 -0.40
N PHE A 16 23.18 21.11 -1.58
CA PHE A 16 22.64 20.67 -2.85
C PHE A 16 22.90 19.17 -3.06
N MET A 17 24.12 18.69 -2.85
CA MET A 17 24.44 17.26 -2.96
C MET A 17 23.65 16.43 -1.95
N GLN A 18 23.52 16.91 -0.71
CA GLN A 18 22.68 16.25 0.28
C GLN A 18 21.21 16.21 -0.15
N SER A 19 20.68 17.30 -0.70
CA SER A 19 19.30 17.37 -1.20
C SER A 19 19.07 16.53 -2.44
N ALA A 20 20.05 16.47 -3.35
CA ALA A 20 20.00 15.67 -4.57
C ALA A 20 20.07 14.18 -4.25
N VAL A 21 21.01 13.77 -3.38
CA VAL A 21 21.09 12.39 -2.87
C VAL A 21 19.80 12.02 -2.17
N LYS A 22 19.27 12.89 -1.29
CA LYS A 22 17.98 12.68 -0.65
C LYS A 22 16.86 12.58 -1.68
N HIS A 23 16.82 13.44 -2.70
CA HIS A 23 15.80 13.42 -3.73
C HIS A 23 15.84 12.11 -4.54
N ILE A 24 17.01 11.66 -4.96
CA ILE A 24 17.18 10.36 -5.64
C ILE A 24 16.79 9.20 -4.73
N LEU A 25 17.16 9.23 -3.45
CA LEU A 25 16.78 8.20 -2.46
C LEU A 25 15.28 8.19 -2.13
N THR A 26 14.58 9.32 -2.31
CA THR A 26 13.16 9.45 -1.97
C THR A 26 12.25 9.28 -3.19
N GLN A 27 12.73 9.67 -4.37
CA GLN A 27 12.01 9.56 -5.65
C GLN A 27 12.59 8.49 -6.57
N GLY A 28 13.46 7.62 -6.03
CA GLY A 28 14.09 6.53 -6.78
C GLY A 28 13.05 5.73 -7.55
N ASP A 29 11.96 5.34 -6.90
CA ASP A 29 10.86 4.58 -7.54
C ASP A 29 10.32 5.28 -8.78
N SER A 30 10.01 6.57 -8.70
CA SER A 30 9.51 7.36 -9.83
C SER A 30 10.55 7.54 -10.93
N LEU A 31 11.82 7.73 -10.57
CA LEU A 31 12.92 7.94 -11.50
C LEU A 31 13.22 6.65 -12.27
N LEU A 32 13.17 5.50 -11.60
CA LEU A 32 13.35 4.18 -12.17
C LEU A 32 12.20 3.78 -13.10
N ILE A 33 10.96 4.10 -12.72
CA ILE A 33 9.81 3.97 -13.62
C ILE A 33 10.04 4.82 -14.88
N ALA A 34 10.46 6.07 -14.71
CA ALA A 34 10.71 6.98 -15.83
C ALA A 34 11.81 6.49 -16.78
N THR A 35 12.84 5.81 -16.26
CA THR A 35 13.97 5.32 -17.07
C THR A 35 13.71 3.98 -17.75
N PHE A 36 12.97 3.07 -17.11
CA PHE A 36 12.85 1.68 -17.58
C PHE A 36 11.53 1.35 -18.29
N SER A 37 10.54 2.24 -18.25
CA SER A 37 9.23 2.01 -18.87
C SER A 37 8.92 3.00 -19.97
N SER A 38 8.12 2.57 -20.96
CA SER A 38 7.69 3.45 -22.05
C SER A 38 6.79 4.57 -21.53
N LEU A 39 6.75 5.72 -22.21
CA LEU A 39 5.83 6.82 -21.85
C LEU A 39 4.36 6.38 -21.82
N GLN A 40 4.00 5.41 -22.68
CA GLN A 40 2.66 4.82 -22.70
C GLN A 40 2.39 4.01 -21.43
N ASP A 41 3.32 3.14 -21.03
CA ASP A 41 3.19 2.34 -19.81
C ASP A 41 3.14 3.22 -18.56
N GLN A 42 3.95 4.29 -18.52
CA GLN A 42 3.95 5.29 -17.45
C GLN A 42 2.58 5.94 -17.32
N GLY A 43 1.99 6.39 -18.44
CA GLY A 43 0.67 7.01 -18.44
C GLY A 43 -0.43 6.06 -17.97
N ILE A 44 -0.40 4.81 -18.45
CA ILE A 44 -1.37 3.78 -18.07
C ILE A 44 -1.24 3.44 -16.58
N TYR A 45 -0.02 3.22 -16.09
CA TYR A 45 0.26 2.94 -14.69
C TYR A 45 -0.11 4.13 -13.78
N ALA A 46 0.23 5.36 -14.18
CA ALA A 46 -0.11 6.56 -13.44
C ALA A 46 -1.63 6.72 -13.31
N LEU A 47 -2.36 6.48 -14.39
CA LEU A 47 -3.81 6.52 -14.36
C LEU A 47 -4.39 5.45 -13.44
N ALA A 48 -3.97 4.18 -13.59
CA ALA A 48 -4.47 3.10 -12.75
C ALA A 48 -4.14 3.31 -11.26
N SER A 49 -2.92 3.73 -10.95
CA SER A 49 -2.48 4.00 -9.58
C SER A 49 -3.17 5.20 -8.96
N ASN A 50 -3.43 6.29 -9.72
CA ASN A 50 -4.15 7.44 -9.20
C ASN A 50 -5.61 7.11 -8.87
N TYR A 51 -6.35 6.43 -9.76
CA TYR A 51 -7.74 6.04 -9.48
C TYR A 51 -7.83 4.97 -8.38
N GLY A 52 -7.00 3.93 -8.46
CA GLY A 52 -7.00 2.86 -7.47
C GLY A 52 -6.61 3.34 -6.08
N SER A 53 -5.56 4.16 -5.98
CA SER A 53 -5.14 4.74 -4.70
C SER A 53 -6.14 5.77 -4.17
N LEU A 54 -6.87 6.50 -5.03
CA LEU A 54 -7.90 7.44 -4.56
C LEU A 54 -8.99 6.72 -3.75
N ILE A 55 -9.49 5.59 -4.26
CA ILE A 55 -10.49 4.79 -3.55
C ILE A 55 -9.92 4.26 -2.23
N ALA A 56 -8.70 3.71 -2.26
CA ALA A 56 -8.02 3.24 -1.05
C ALA A 56 -7.85 4.37 -0.02
N ARG A 57 -7.49 5.58 -0.47
CA ARG A 57 -7.32 6.75 0.38
C ARG A 57 -8.63 7.18 1.02
N MET A 58 -9.70 7.29 0.24
CA MET A 58 -11.02 7.67 0.75
C MET A 58 -11.52 6.72 1.85
N LEU A 59 -11.19 5.43 1.74
CA LEU A 59 -11.64 4.42 2.69
C LEU A 59 -10.71 4.27 3.91
N PHE A 60 -9.40 4.13 3.68
CA PHE A 60 -8.46 3.73 4.73
C PHE A 60 -7.78 4.91 5.43
N GLN A 61 -7.52 6.04 4.75
CA GLN A 61 -6.84 7.17 5.38
C GLN A 61 -7.56 7.72 6.62
N PRO A 62 -8.90 7.89 6.62
CA PRO A 62 -9.59 8.38 7.82
C PRO A 62 -9.42 7.43 9.02
N ILE A 63 -9.43 6.13 8.76
CA ILE A 63 -9.23 5.10 9.78
C ILE A 63 -7.78 5.12 10.26
N GLU A 64 -6.81 5.24 9.35
CA GLU A 64 -5.37 5.34 9.68
C GLU A 64 -5.06 6.55 10.55
N GLU A 65 -5.59 7.72 10.22
CA GLU A 65 -5.41 8.94 11.00
C GLU A 65 -6.03 8.84 12.40
N SER A 66 -7.24 8.29 12.48
CA SER A 66 -7.91 8.02 13.76
C SER A 66 -7.13 7.01 14.60
N SER A 67 -6.63 5.95 13.98
CA SER A 67 -5.82 4.90 14.61
C SER A 67 -4.52 5.47 15.16
N ARG A 68 -3.83 6.34 14.41
CA ARG A 68 -2.61 7.02 14.85
C ARG A 68 -2.85 7.81 16.14
N ASN A 69 -3.93 8.58 16.20
CA ASN A 69 -4.30 9.36 17.38
C ASN A 69 -4.67 8.46 18.56
N LEU A 70 -5.39 7.37 18.30
CA LEU A 70 -5.75 6.38 19.32
C LEU A 70 -4.51 5.71 19.93
N PHE A 71 -3.60 5.21 19.09
CA PHE A 71 -2.36 4.59 19.54
C PHE A 71 -1.47 5.58 20.30
N ALA A 72 -1.33 6.81 19.80
CA ALA A 72 -0.57 7.85 20.49
C ALA A 72 -1.11 8.11 21.90
N LYS A 73 -2.45 8.14 22.06
CA LYS A 73 -3.08 8.31 23.37
C LYS A 73 -2.88 7.10 24.28
N MET A 74 -3.10 5.89 23.77
CA MET A 74 -2.95 4.64 24.55
C MET A 74 -1.51 4.40 25.02
N LEU A 75 -0.55 4.72 24.16
CA LEU A 75 0.88 4.43 24.35
C LEU A 75 1.66 5.63 24.90
N SER A 76 1.01 6.78 25.10
CA SER A 76 1.62 7.93 25.79
C SER A 76 1.99 7.57 27.23
N SER A 77 3.26 7.75 27.60
CA SER A 77 3.68 7.62 29.00
C SER A 77 3.18 8.84 29.78
N THR A 78 2.38 8.63 30.82
CA THR A 78 1.87 9.71 31.69
C THR A 78 2.97 10.30 32.60
N THR A 79 4.15 9.68 32.65
CA THR A 79 5.29 10.10 33.46
C THR A 79 6.56 10.06 32.62
N LYS A 80 7.24 11.20 32.45
CA LYS A 80 8.48 11.31 31.67
C LYS A 80 9.50 10.25 32.14
N GLY A 81 9.91 9.37 31.21
CA GLY A 81 10.98 8.39 31.44
C GLY A 81 10.54 7.01 31.93
N LYS A 82 9.23 6.74 32.14
CA LYS A 82 8.73 5.39 32.42
C LYS A 82 8.23 4.69 31.14
N LYS A 83 8.49 3.39 31.05
CA LYS A 83 7.92 2.53 30.00
C LYS A 83 6.39 2.62 30.02
N PRO A 84 5.72 2.52 28.85
CA PRO A 84 4.27 2.43 28.80
C PRO A 84 3.78 1.19 29.58
N ASP A 85 2.59 1.31 30.16
CA ASP A 85 1.94 0.22 30.90
C ASP A 85 1.70 -0.97 29.97
N ALA A 86 2.23 -2.15 30.34
CA ALA A 86 2.14 -3.37 29.55
C ALA A 86 0.69 -3.73 29.18
N SER A 87 -0.28 -3.45 30.05
CA SER A 87 -1.70 -3.69 29.77
C SER A 87 -2.24 -2.80 28.64
N LYS A 88 -1.82 -1.53 28.60
CA LYS A 88 -2.16 -0.59 27.52
C LYS A 88 -1.45 -0.96 26.22
N VAL A 89 -0.21 -1.43 26.30
CA VAL A 89 0.55 -1.93 25.15
C VAL A 89 -0.15 -3.14 24.53
N GLN A 90 -0.57 -4.11 25.34
CA GLN A 90 -1.31 -5.27 24.84
C GLN A 90 -2.67 -4.86 24.27
N SER A 91 -3.38 -3.91 24.90
CA SER A 91 -4.64 -3.39 24.37
C SER A 91 -4.45 -2.73 23.00
N ALA A 92 -3.37 -1.96 22.81
CA ALA A 92 -3.05 -1.35 21.52
C ALA A 92 -2.71 -2.39 20.45
N ALA A 93 -2.04 -3.48 20.83
CA ALA A 93 -1.77 -4.61 19.93
C ALA A 93 -3.06 -5.31 19.48
N ASN A 94 -4.02 -5.50 20.39
CA ASN A 94 -5.31 -6.09 20.06
C ASN A 94 -6.12 -5.19 19.12
N VAL A 95 -6.16 -3.87 19.39
CA VAL A 95 -6.82 -2.90 18.50
C VAL A 95 -6.17 -2.91 17.11
N LEU A 96 -4.84 -2.95 17.02
CA LEU A 96 -4.14 -3.08 15.74
C LEU A 96 -4.53 -4.37 15.01
N ALA A 97 -4.60 -5.50 15.71
CA ALA A 97 -5.01 -6.78 15.12
C ALA A 97 -6.47 -6.73 14.61
N ASP A 98 -7.37 -6.11 15.36
CA ASP A 98 -8.78 -5.93 14.96
C ASP A 98 -8.91 -5.04 13.70
N ILE A 99 -8.15 -3.94 13.61
CA ILE A 99 -8.14 -3.08 12.41
C ILE A 99 -7.57 -3.85 11.22
N ILE A 100 -6.46 -4.58 11.40
CA ILE A 100 -5.87 -5.40 10.34
C ILE A 100 -6.88 -6.45 9.86
N ARG A 101 -7.57 -7.12 10.77
CA ARG A 101 -8.60 -8.10 10.42
C ARG A 101 -9.75 -7.47 9.64
N LEU A 102 -10.23 -6.30 10.07
CA LEU A 102 -11.24 -5.53 9.33
C LEU A 102 -10.74 -5.19 7.91
N TYR A 103 -9.50 -4.73 7.78
CA TYR A 103 -8.89 -4.40 6.50
C TYR A 103 -8.77 -5.61 5.59
N VAL A 104 -8.39 -6.77 6.13
CA VAL A 104 -8.33 -8.02 5.35
C VAL A 104 -9.73 -8.43 4.87
N LEU A 105 -10.78 -8.30 5.70
CA LEU A 105 -12.15 -8.60 5.28
C LEU A 105 -12.63 -7.69 4.14
N ILE A 106 -12.41 -6.37 4.27
CA ILE A 106 -12.70 -5.40 3.19
C ILE A 106 -11.88 -5.74 1.93
N SER A 107 -10.62 -6.11 2.12
CA SER A 107 -9.70 -6.47 1.05
C SER A 107 -10.11 -7.74 0.29
N ILE A 108 -10.71 -8.72 0.96
CA ILE A 108 -11.27 -9.92 0.33
C ILE A 108 -12.36 -9.52 -0.66
N VAL A 109 -13.27 -8.63 -0.26
CA VAL A 109 -14.33 -8.09 -1.12
C VAL A 109 -13.73 -7.32 -2.30
N ALA A 110 -12.78 -6.43 -2.03
CA ALA A 110 -12.12 -5.62 -3.04
C ALA A 110 -11.35 -6.47 -4.07
N ALA A 111 -10.66 -7.52 -3.63
CA ALA A 111 -9.90 -8.42 -4.50
C ALA A 111 -10.81 -9.36 -5.32
N ALA A 112 -11.93 -9.79 -4.76
CA ALA A 112 -12.88 -10.66 -5.47
C ALA A 112 -13.66 -9.89 -6.55
N ILE A 113 -14.21 -8.72 -6.19
CA ILE A 113 -15.15 -7.96 -7.03
C ILE A 113 -14.45 -6.88 -7.85
N GLY A 114 -13.47 -6.21 -7.25
CA GLY A 114 -12.77 -5.05 -7.83
C GLY A 114 -12.25 -5.28 -9.24
N PRO A 115 -11.59 -6.41 -9.56
CA PRO A 115 -11.10 -6.67 -10.91
C PRO A 115 -12.17 -6.66 -12.00
N GLY A 116 -13.42 -7.03 -11.68
CA GLY A 116 -14.56 -7.01 -12.60
C GLY A 116 -15.20 -5.62 -12.71
N VAL A 117 -15.26 -4.87 -11.62
CA VAL A 117 -15.90 -3.55 -11.57
C VAL A 117 -14.97 -2.43 -12.04
N ALA A 118 -13.68 -2.52 -11.76
CA ALA A 118 -12.68 -1.49 -12.05
C ALA A 118 -12.64 -1.03 -13.52
N PRO A 119 -12.64 -1.92 -14.52
CA PRO A 119 -12.63 -1.49 -15.93
C PRO A 119 -13.90 -0.72 -16.33
N VAL A 120 -15.05 -1.11 -15.77
CA VAL A 120 -16.33 -0.42 -16.03
C VAL A 120 -16.32 0.98 -15.42
N LEU A 121 -15.85 1.11 -14.17
CA LEU A 121 -15.68 2.41 -13.53
C LEU A 121 -14.70 3.30 -14.31
N LEU A 122 -13.59 2.73 -14.79
CA LEU A 122 -12.62 3.46 -15.59
C LEU A 122 -13.25 3.99 -16.88
N ARG A 123 -14.02 3.15 -17.60
CA ARG A 123 -14.73 3.56 -18.81
C ARG A 123 -15.69 4.72 -18.54
N ILE A 124 -16.39 4.69 -17.40
CA ILE A 124 -17.35 5.74 -17.01
C ILE A 124 -16.63 7.06 -16.67
N PHE A 125 -15.57 7.01 -15.86
CA PHE A 125 -14.93 8.22 -15.32
C PHE A 125 -13.83 8.80 -16.21
N ALA A 126 -13.02 7.95 -16.85
CA ALA A 126 -11.88 8.38 -17.68
C ALA A 126 -12.16 8.29 -19.18
N GLY A 127 -13.21 7.57 -19.59
CA GLY A 127 -13.60 7.39 -20.99
C GLY A 127 -13.03 6.12 -21.63
N SER A 128 -13.68 5.67 -22.71
CA SER A 128 -13.39 4.40 -23.40
C SER A 128 -12.00 4.34 -24.06
N ARG A 129 -11.37 5.48 -24.35
CA ARG A 129 -10.02 5.53 -24.96
C ARG A 129 -8.95 4.88 -24.08
N TRP A 130 -9.13 4.89 -22.76
CA TRP A 130 -8.18 4.24 -21.84
C TRP A 130 -8.33 2.72 -21.82
N MET A 131 -9.49 2.20 -22.21
CA MET A 131 -9.73 0.77 -22.32
C MET A 131 -8.95 0.17 -23.49
N SER A 132 -8.87 0.86 -24.64
CA SER A 132 -8.15 0.36 -25.82
C SER A 132 -6.65 0.28 -25.64
N VAL A 133 -6.08 1.02 -24.68
CA VAL A 133 -4.64 0.97 -24.34
C VAL A 133 -4.33 0.05 -23.16
N GLY A 134 -5.31 -0.73 -22.67
CA GLY A 134 -5.08 -1.73 -21.62
C GLY A 134 -5.14 -1.21 -20.17
N ALA A 135 -5.53 0.06 -19.94
CA ALA A 135 -5.58 0.62 -18.60
C ALA A 135 -6.61 -0.04 -17.68
N GLY A 136 -7.70 -0.57 -18.24
CA GLY A 136 -8.68 -1.36 -17.49
C GLY A 136 -8.06 -2.60 -16.86
N ALA A 137 -7.23 -3.34 -17.61
CA ALA A 137 -6.56 -4.53 -17.09
C ALA A 137 -5.51 -4.19 -16.03
N VAL A 138 -4.80 -3.07 -16.18
CA VAL A 138 -3.84 -2.59 -15.15
C VAL A 138 -4.58 -2.18 -13.88
N LEU A 139 -5.71 -1.49 -14.00
CA LEU A 139 -6.54 -1.12 -12.84
C LEU A 139 -7.15 -2.36 -12.16
N SER A 140 -7.57 -3.38 -12.91
CA SER A 140 -7.98 -4.68 -12.34
C SER A 140 -6.85 -5.33 -11.55
N THR A 141 -5.61 -5.31 -12.07
CA THR A 141 -4.44 -5.81 -11.34
C THR A 141 -4.19 -4.97 -10.07
N TYR A 142 -4.40 -3.66 -10.14
CA TYR A 142 -4.28 -2.76 -9.00
C TYR A 142 -5.28 -3.07 -7.87
N CYS A 143 -6.45 -3.65 -8.17
CA CYS A 143 -7.38 -4.07 -7.11
C CYS A 143 -6.79 -5.10 -6.15
N TYR A 144 -5.88 -5.95 -6.63
CA TYR A 144 -5.16 -6.90 -5.78
C TYR A 144 -4.09 -6.21 -4.90
N TYR A 145 -3.70 -4.97 -5.23
CA TYR A 145 -2.66 -4.19 -4.52
C TYR A 145 -3.24 -3.40 -3.34
N ILE A 146 -4.53 -3.06 -3.42
CA ILE A 146 -5.30 -2.38 -2.35
C ILE A 146 -5.12 -3.02 -0.96
N PRO A 147 -5.12 -4.35 -0.79
CA PRO A 147 -4.87 -4.99 0.50
C PRO A 147 -3.53 -4.63 1.11
N LEU A 148 -2.45 -4.59 0.30
CA LEU A 148 -1.13 -4.21 0.79
C LEU A 148 -1.08 -2.72 1.16
N LEU A 149 -1.75 -1.86 0.40
CA LEU A 149 -1.88 -0.45 0.77
C LEU A 149 -2.55 -0.28 2.13
N ALA A 150 -3.65 -0.99 2.37
CA ALA A 150 -4.38 -0.94 3.63
C ALA A 150 -3.50 -1.39 4.82
N LEU A 151 -2.84 -2.53 4.68
CA LEU A 151 -1.94 -3.07 5.72
C LEU A 151 -0.75 -2.12 5.99
N ASN A 152 -0.15 -1.56 4.94
CA ASN A 152 0.93 -0.61 5.10
C ASN A 152 0.48 0.66 5.83
N GLY A 153 -0.67 1.22 5.47
CA GLY A 153 -1.19 2.44 6.09
C GLY A 153 -1.45 2.30 7.59
N VAL A 154 -2.10 1.22 8.03
CA VAL A 154 -2.38 1.01 9.48
C VAL A 154 -1.11 0.69 10.27
N THR A 155 -0.17 -0.07 9.70
CA THR A 155 1.10 -0.36 10.37
C THR A 155 1.96 0.89 10.51
N GLU A 156 1.97 1.77 9.51
CA GLU A 156 2.62 3.09 9.59
C GLU A 156 1.93 4.04 10.57
N ALA A 157 0.60 3.99 10.67
CA ALA A 157 -0.13 4.73 11.71
C ALA A 157 0.30 4.30 13.13
N PHE A 158 0.49 3.00 13.37
CA PHE A 158 1.04 2.51 14.63
C PHE A 158 2.48 2.99 14.84
N ILE A 159 3.37 2.77 13.87
CA ILE A 159 4.80 3.13 13.98
C ILE A 159 4.96 4.62 14.23
N SER A 160 4.27 5.48 13.47
CA SER A 160 4.32 6.93 13.65
C SER A 160 3.81 7.41 15.01
N SER A 161 2.98 6.61 15.71
CA SER A 161 2.50 6.94 17.05
C SER A 161 3.50 6.61 18.17
N VAL A 162 4.48 5.73 17.92
CA VAL A 162 5.42 5.23 18.95
C VAL A 162 6.90 5.47 18.64
N ALA A 163 7.25 5.64 17.36
CA ALA A 163 8.62 5.70 16.93
C ALA A 163 9.27 7.03 17.31
N THR A 164 10.50 6.94 17.82
CA THR A 164 11.34 8.12 18.04
C THR A 164 11.79 8.73 16.72
N SER A 165 12.22 10.01 16.71
CA SER A 165 12.76 10.65 15.51
C SER A 165 13.92 9.87 14.88
N ALA A 166 14.76 9.23 15.70
CA ALA A 166 15.85 8.38 15.23
C ALA A 166 15.35 7.10 14.54
N GLU A 167 14.35 6.43 15.12
CA GLU A 167 13.72 5.24 14.53
C GLU A 167 12.96 5.59 13.23
N LEU A 168 12.31 6.75 13.17
CA LEU A 168 11.67 7.26 11.94
C LEU A 168 12.69 7.57 10.83
N HIS A 169 13.86 8.11 11.18
CA HIS A 169 14.94 8.31 10.23
C HIS A 169 15.52 6.98 9.74
N GLN A 170 15.69 6.00 10.63
CA GLN A 170 16.14 4.67 10.27
C GLN A 170 15.12 3.94 9.38
N GLN A 171 13.83 4.07 9.69
CA GLN A 171 12.74 3.62 8.81
C GLN A 171 12.88 4.25 7.43
N SER A 172 12.96 5.58 7.36
CA SER A 172 13.08 6.30 6.09
C SER A 172 14.29 5.82 5.27
N ALA A 173 15.41 5.54 5.93
CA ALA A 173 16.60 4.99 5.27
C ALA A 173 16.37 3.56 4.73
N TRP A 174 15.77 2.66 5.52
CA TRP A 174 15.40 1.32 5.05
C TRP A 174 14.41 1.37 3.89
N MET A 175 13.48 2.33 3.91
CA MET A 175 12.50 2.54 2.85
C MET A 175 13.18 2.95 1.54
N SER A 176 14.21 3.79 1.59
CA SER A 176 15.06 4.10 0.43
C SER A 176 15.82 2.87 -0.10
N VAL A 177 16.22 1.94 0.76
CA VAL A 177 16.85 0.68 0.32
C VAL A 177 15.82 -0.25 -0.34
N PHE A 178 14.58 -0.32 0.17
CA PHE A 178 13.52 -1.10 -0.47
C PHE A 178 13.13 -0.55 -1.85
N SER A 179 13.20 0.76 -2.05
CA SER A 179 13.07 1.40 -3.36
C SER A 179 14.14 0.94 -4.37
N LEU A 180 15.36 0.59 -3.92
CA LEU A 180 16.35 -0.06 -4.79
C LEU A 180 15.95 -1.51 -5.13
N GLY A 181 15.31 -2.23 -4.20
CA GLY A 181 14.71 -3.54 -4.47
C GLY A 181 13.57 -3.46 -5.48
N PHE A 182 12.71 -2.44 -5.35
CA PHE A 182 11.68 -2.10 -6.33
C PHE A 182 12.28 -1.84 -7.71
N ALA A 183 13.42 -1.14 -7.79
CA ALA A 183 14.17 -0.94 -9.04
C ALA A 183 14.49 -2.26 -9.75
N GLY A 184 15.06 -3.20 -9.00
CA GLY A 184 15.42 -4.52 -9.51
C GLY A 184 14.19 -5.30 -9.96
N ALA A 185 13.13 -5.31 -9.14
CA ALA A 185 11.86 -5.95 -9.50
C ALA A 185 11.24 -5.31 -10.76
N GLY A 186 11.24 -3.98 -10.86
CA GLY A 186 10.78 -3.22 -12.02
C GLY A 186 11.57 -3.56 -13.27
N TYR A 187 12.90 -3.63 -13.18
CA TYR A 187 13.76 -4.08 -14.29
C TYR A 187 13.38 -5.51 -14.74
N VAL A 188 13.21 -6.45 -13.80
CA VAL A 188 12.81 -7.83 -14.15
C VAL A 188 11.43 -7.87 -14.81
N PHE A 189 10.42 -7.22 -14.23
CA PHE A 189 9.06 -7.25 -14.76
C PHE A 189 8.92 -6.51 -16.10
N LEU A 190 9.68 -5.44 -16.31
CA LEU A 190 9.63 -4.64 -17.53
C LEU A 190 10.53 -5.17 -18.65
N GLN A 191 11.81 -5.43 -18.34
CA GLN A 191 12.83 -5.71 -19.35
C GLN A 191 13.01 -7.20 -19.60
N VAL A 192 12.89 -8.04 -18.56
CA VAL A 192 13.05 -9.50 -18.71
C VAL A 192 11.72 -10.16 -19.08
N LEU A 193 10.64 -9.78 -18.41
CA LEU A 193 9.33 -10.41 -18.57
C LEU A 193 8.41 -9.68 -19.56
N GLY A 194 8.68 -8.41 -19.87
CA GLY A 194 7.90 -7.64 -20.86
C GLY A 194 6.46 -7.33 -20.43
N TRP A 195 6.17 -7.26 -19.13
CA TRP A 195 4.79 -7.10 -18.62
C TRP A 195 4.25 -5.66 -18.67
N GLY A 196 5.03 -4.71 -19.20
CA GLY A 196 4.63 -3.31 -19.38
C GLY A 196 4.07 -2.66 -18.11
N ALA A 197 3.00 -1.87 -18.25
CA ALA A 197 2.34 -1.21 -17.12
C ALA A 197 1.84 -2.15 -16.01
N GLN A 198 1.49 -3.41 -16.31
CA GLN A 198 1.14 -4.38 -15.25
C GLN A 198 2.37 -4.81 -14.43
N GLY A 199 3.53 -4.91 -15.09
CA GLY A 199 4.80 -5.18 -14.44
C GLY A 199 5.16 -4.12 -13.40
N LEU A 200 4.83 -2.85 -13.66
CA LEU A 200 5.01 -1.76 -12.69
C LEU A 200 4.14 -1.93 -11.43
N VAL A 201 2.91 -2.42 -11.59
CA VAL A 201 2.04 -2.73 -10.45
C VAL A 201 2.67 -3.85 -9.62
N TRP A 202 3.10 -4.94 -10.24
CA TRP A 202 3.75 -6.07 -9.55
C TRP A 202 5.09 -5.73 -8.90
N ALA A 203 5.88 -4.84 -9.50
CA ALA A 203 7.06 -4.30 -8.85
C ALA A 203 6.65 -3.60 -7.53
N ASN A 204 5.58 -2.80 -7.57
CA ASN A 204 5.13 -2.04 -6.41
C ASN A 204 4.52 -2.95 -5.33
N PHE A 205 3.91 -4.07 -5.73
CA PHE A 205 3.54 -5.16 -4.80
C PHE A 205 4.75 -5.66 -4.00
N ALA A 206 5.84 -6.00 -4.68
CA ALA A 206 7.04 -6.51 -4.04
C ALA A 206 7.62 -5.48 -3.05
N ASN A 207 7.69 -4.22 -3.47
CA ASN A 207 8.13 -3.12 -2.61
C ASN A 207 7.25 -2.99 -1.36
N MET A 208 5.93 -2.99 -1.54
CA MET A 208 4.99 -2.84 -0.44
C MET A 208 5.02 -4.03 0.53
N ALA A 209 5.24 -5.24 0.01
CA ALA A 209 5.44 -6.42 0.85
C ALA A 209 6.67 -6.29 1.76
N LEU A 210 7.81 -5.83 1.23
CA LEU A 210 9.01 -5.55 2.02
C LEU A 210 8.75 -4.50 3.11
N ARG A 211 8.02 -3.44 2.78
CA ARG A 211 7.60 -2.40 3.74
C ARG A 211 6.76 -2.97 4.88
N ILE A 212 5.80 -3.83 4.56
CA ILE A 212 4.94 -4.48 5.57
C ILE A 212 5.76 -5.43 6.45
N LEU A 213 6.68 -6.21 5.88
CA LEU A 213 7.57 -7.09 6.64
C LEU A 213 8.42 -6.30 7.64
N TRP A 214 9.04 -5.20 7.19
CA TRP A 214 9.82 -4.32 8.06
C TRP A 214 8.95 -3.69 9.15
N SER A 215 7.76 -3.21 8.79
CA SER A 215 6.82 -2.59 9.73
C SER A 215 6.36 -3.59 10.79
N THR A 216 6.07 -4.82 10.38
CA THR A 216 5.69 -5.92 11.28
C THR A 216 6.85 -6.28 12.23
N TYR A 217 8.07 -6.35 11.71
CA TYR A 217 9.28 -6.57 12.51
C TYR A 217 9.46 -5.47 13.58
N PHE A 218 9.32 -4.20 13.19
CA PHE A 218 9.41 -3.07 14.12
C PHE A 218 8.34 -3.15 15.21
N ILE A 219 7.08 -3.39 14.83
CA ILE A 219 5.94 -3.47 15.76
C ILE A 219 6.15 -4.63 16.74
N ALA A 220 6.52 -5.82 16.25
CA ALA A 220 6.79 -6.97 17.11
C ALA A 220 7.94 -6.69 18.09
N GLY A 221 9.00 -6.03 17.64
CA GLY A 221 10.11 -5.59 18.49
C GLY A 221 9.69 -4.55 19.54
N TYR A 222 8.85 -3.59 19.18
CA TYR A 222 8.31 -2.59 20.12
C TYR A 222 7.43 -3.25 21.20
N LEU A 223 6.51 -4.12 20.81
CA LEU A 223 5.62 -4.82 21.74
C LEU A 223 6.42 -5.68 22.73
N ARG A 224 7.37 -6.47 22.24
CA ARG A 224 8.22 -7.31 23.08
C ARG A 224 9.04 -6.52 24.10
N ARG A 225 9.55 -5.33 23.72
CA ARG A 225 10.32 -4.44 24.62
C ARG A 225 9.47 -3.83 25.74
N ASN A 226 8.17 -3.73 25.53
CA ASN A 226 7.21 -3.06 26.41
C ASN A 226 6.17 -4.02 27.03
N GLY A 227 6.41 -5.33 26.99
CA GLY A 227 5.58 -6.32 27.68
C GLY A 227 4.29 -6.72 26.97
N GLY A 228 4.16 -6.41 25.67
CA GLY A 228 3.07 -6.89 24.83
C GLY A 228 3.54 -7.94 23.81
N SER A 229 2.58 -8.58 23.14
CA SER A 229 2.84 -9.54 22.06
C SER A 229 1.85 -9.36 20.91
N LEU A 230 2.31 -9.69 19.69
CA LEU A 230 1.50 -9.66 18.49
C LEU A 230 1.02 -11.07 18.17
N GLU A 231 -0.26 -11.35 18.38
CA GLU A 231 -0.86 -12.63 18.00
C GLU A 231 -1.30 -12.59 16.54
N LEU A 232 -0.50 -13.20 15.66
CA LEU A 232 -0.78 -13.31 14.22
C LEU A 232 -2.10 -14.04 13.92
N SER A 233 -2.50 -14.96 14.79
CA SER A 233 -3.79 -15.68 14.72
C SER A 233 -4.99 -14.74 14.84
N GLY A 234 -4.86 -13.64 15.59
CA GLY A 234 -5.92 -12.64 15.76
C GLY A 234 -6.10 -11.73 14.55
N MET A 235 -5.05 -11.58 13.73
CA MET A 235 -5.05 -10.74 12.53
C MET A 235 -5.73 -11.41 11.33
N LEU A 236 -5.70 -12.75 11.28
CA LEU A 236 -6.24 -13.50 10.16
C LEU A 236 -7.77 -13.62 10.30
N PRO A 237 -8.53 -13.37 9.22
CA PRO A 237 -9.95 -13.66 9.20
C PRO A 237 -10.21 -15.16 9.33
N ARG A 238 -11.46 -15.53 9.62
CA ARG A 238 -11.86 -16.94 9.70
C ARG A 238 -11.60 -17.62 8.35
N ALA A 239 -11.19 -18.88 8.37
CA ALA A 239 -10.95 -19.67 7.16
C ALA A 239 -12.17 -19.68 6.22
N GLY A 240 -13.39 -19.66 6.77
CA GLY A 240 -14.63 -19.55 5.99
C GLY A 240 -14.73 -18.24 5.20
N SER A 241 -14.35 -17.11 5.78
CA SER A 241 -14.34 -15.79 5.11
C SER A 241 -13.35 -15.78 3.93
N VAL A 242 -12.17 -16.39 4.12
CA VAL A 242 -11.16 -16.55 3.04
C VAL A 242 -11.68 -17.47 1.95
N ALA A 243 -12.27 -18.61 2.31
CA ALA A 243 -12.83 -19.57 1.37
C ALA A 243 -13.97 -18.93 0.55
N ALA A 244 -14.89 -18.21 1.20
CA ALA A 244 -15.95 -17.46 0.53
C ALA A 244 -15.38 -16.44 -0.47
N GLY A 245 -14.32 -15.72 -0.07
CA GLY A 245 -13.58 -14.82 -0.95
C GLY A 245 -13.01 -15.49 -2.18
N ILE A 246 -12.33 -16.63 -2.01
CA ILE A 246 -11.75 -17.43 -3.11
C ILE A 246 -12.86 -17.97 -4.03
N LEU A 247 -13.97 -18.45 -3.46
CA LEU A 247 -15.12 -18.93 -4.23
C LEU A 247 -15.75 -17.79 -5.05
N ALA A 248 -15.96 -16.62 -4.46
CA ALA A 248 -16.47 -15.45 -5.16
C ALA A 248 -15.52 -15.01 -6.29
N TRP A 249 -14.22 -14.91 -5.99
CA TRP A 249 -13.20 -14.56 -6.98
C TRP A 249 -13.16 -15.56 -8.14
N SER A 250 -13.14 -16.87 -7.84
CA SER A 250 -13.08 -17.92 -8.86
C SER A 250 -14.35 -17.98 -9.72
N ALA A 251 -15.53 -17.77 -9.12
CA ALA A 251 -16.79 -17.68 -9.85
C ALA A 251 -16.79 -16.50 -10.85
N LEU A 252 -16.31 -15.33 -10.42
CA LEU A 252 -16.19 -14.16 -11.30
C LEU A 252 -15.08 -14.33 -12.35
N ALA A 253 -13.98 -14.99 -12.00
CA ALA A 253 -12.89 -15.29 -12.93
C ALA A 253 -13.34 -16.20 -14.08
N GLN A 254 -14.19 -17.21 -13.80
CA GLN A 254 -14.79 -18.06 -14.84
C GLN A 254 -15.78 -17.30 -15.74
N GLN A 255 -16.36 -16.21 -15.25
CA GLN A 255 -17.28 -15.37 -16.03
C GLN A 255 -16.57 -14.24 -16.77
N LYS A 256 -15.25 -14.10 -16.65
CA LYS A 256 -14.49 -12.98 -17.22
C LYS A 256 -14.67 -12.84 -18.73
N GLU A 257 -14.78 -13.94 -19.47
CA GLU A 257 -15.03 -13.92 -20.92
C GLU A 257 -16.43 -13.42 -21.29
N LYS A 258 -17.37 -13.42 -20.34
CA LYS A 258 -18.74 -12.93 -20.52
C LYS A 258 -18.91 -11.46 -20.13
N PHE A 259 -17.84 -10.81 -19.63
CA PHE A 259 -17.89 -9.40 -19.30
C PHE A 259 -17.79 -8.55 -20.56
N THR A 260 -18.81 -7.73 -20.77
CA THR A 260 -18.95 -6.83 -21.92
C THR A 260 -18.33 -5.46 -21.67
N GLY A 261 -17.85 -5.19 -20.44
CA GLY A 261 -17.38 -3.90 -19.99
C GLY A 261 -18.51 -2.89 -19.82
N GLU A 262 -19.73 -3.36 -19.58
CA GLU A 262 -20.95 -2.57 -19.43
C GLU A 262 -21.49 -2.62 -18.00
N ILE A 263 -22.51 -1.81 -17.73
CA ILE A 263 -23.15 -1.71 -16.39
C ILE A 263 -23.70 -3.08 -15.93
N SER A 264 -24.07 -3.97 -16.85
CA SER A 264 -24.47 -5.35 -16.54
C SER A 264 -23.42 -6.12 -15.74
N ASP A 265 -22.14 -5.86 -15.98
CA ASP A 265 -21.04 -6.53 -15.27
C ASP A 265 -20.94 -6.05 -13.83
N VAL A 266 -21.23 -4.77 -13.59
CA VAL A 266 -21.32 -4.20 -12.23
C VAL A 266 -22.45 -4.87 -11.45
N ILE A 267 -23.59 -5.11 -12.10
CA ILE A 267 -24.72 -5.80 -11.46
C ILE A 267 -24.34 -7.25 -11.10
N ARG A 268 -23.72 -7.99 -12.03
CA ARG A 268 -23.26 -9.37 -11.78
C ARG A 268 -22.25 -9.44 -10.64
N CYS A 269 -21.26 -8.55 -10.67
CA CYS A 269 -20.26 -8.42 -9.62
C CYS A 269 -20.91 -8.02 -8.27
N GLY A 270 -21.92 -7.15 -8.31
CA GLY A 270 -22.67 -6.71 -7.14
C GLY A 270 -23.49 -7.82 -6.48
N VAL A 271 -24.11 -8.70 -7.28
CA VAL A 271 -24.83 -9.87 -6.75
C VAL A 271 -23.89 -10.82 -6.03
N VAL A 272 -22.77 -11.19 -6.66
CA VAL A 272 -21.74 -12.04 -6.02
C VAL A 272 -21.16 -11.36 -4.78
N GLY A 273 -20.95 -10.05 -4.84
CA GLY A 273 -20.49 -9.25 -3.73
C GLY A 273 -21.44 -9.19 -2.55
N GLY A 274 -22.74 -9.06 -2.80
CA GLY A 274 -23.77 -9.09 -1.77
C GLY A 274 -23.78 -10.44 -1.04
N VAL A 275 -23.69 -11.54 -1.79
CA VAL A 275 -23.57 -12.89 -1.20
C VAL A 275 -22.29 -13.02 -0.39
N LEU A 276 -21.16 -12.55 -0.91
CA LEU A 276 -19.88 -12.58 -0.20
C LEU A 276 -19.96 -11.82 1.12
N LEU A 277 -20.53 -10.61 1.12
CA LEU A 277 -20.70 -9.81 2.34
C LEU A 277 -21.56 -10.50 3.40
N LEU A 278 -22.54 -11.31 3.01
CA LEU A 278 -23.35 -12.10 3.94
C LEU A 278 -22.58 -13.30 4.55
N LEU A 279 -21.49 -13.73 3.90
CA LEU A 279 -20.68 -14.88 4.33
C LEU A 279 -19.43 -14.48 5.15
N LEU A 280 -19.06 -13.19 5.17
CA LEU A 280 -17.89 -12.67 5.88
C LEU A 280 -18.17 -12.47 7.37
#